data_AF-A0A2N9N2X4-F1
#
_entry.id   AF-A0A2N9N2X4-F1
#
_cell.length_a   1.000
_cell.length_b   1.000
_cell.length_c   1.000
_cell.angle_alpha   90.00
_cell.angle_beta   90.00
_cell.angle_gamma   90.00
#
_symmetry.space_group_name_H-M   'P 1'
#
loop_
_entity.id
_entity.type
_entity.pdbx_description
1 polymer ?
#
loop_
_entity_poly.entity_id
_entity_poly.type
_entity_poly.pdbx_seq_one_letter_code
_entity_poly.pdbx_strand_id
1 'polypeptide(L)'
;MNTCPYCRTSLIRVPKRRAACPSCGEPILVRKGQLYTEDEGRAIDWCSRLQFDEAEFQQVRKKLSAHFGREASCADTMWRMMHEALQANPTWHARKMSYFQMARFLWEEKRDCLEVRRQSVRMELAGWKEASDEGLLDLRSVRLKVITSRAASCPECRKLDGHLFTYEEAESGMPLPVATCTHEKAEGQPCGWCRCDYGLVFV
;
A
#
# COMPACT_ATOMS: atom_id res chain seq x y z
N MET A 1 6.62 -23.52 20.14
CA MET A 1 7.62 -23.04 21.14
C MET A 1 7.01 -21.88 21.88
N ASN A 2 7.06 -21.90 23.22
CA ASN A 2 6.41 -20.89 24.08
C ASN A 2 7.43 -19.82 24.52
N THR A 3 8.21 -19.30 23.59
CA THR A 3 9.30 -18.36 23.87
C THR A 3 8.97 -16.98 23.34
N CYS A 4 9.33 -15.93 24.08
CA CYS A 4 9.19 -14.56 23.60
C CYS A 4 10.01 -14.36 22.31
N PRO A 5 9.43 -13.76 21.24
CA PRO A 5 10.14 -13.55 19.98
C PRO A 5 11.25 -12.49 20.10
N TYR A 6 11.22 -11.63 21.12
CA TYR A 6 12.23 -10.61 21.38
C TYR A 6 13.39 -11.14 22.23
N CYS A 7 13.13 -11.48 23.50
CA CYS A 7 14.17 -11.85 24.47
C CYS A 7 14.45 -13.35 24.57
N ARG A 8 13.68 -14.18 23.85
CA ARG A 8 13.78 -15.65 23.85
C ARG A 8 13.48 -16.33 25.19
N THR A 9 13.10 -15.58 26.23
CA THR A 9 12.67 -16.16 27.52
C THR A 9 11.39 -16.98 27.37
N SER A 10 11.35 -18.15 28.02
CA SER A 10 10.16 -19.01 28.06
C SER A 10 9.02 -18.35 28.82
N LEU A 11 7.82 -18.38 28.23
CA LEU A 11 6.61 -17.82 28.80
C LEU A 11 5.88 -18.89 29.63
N ILE A 12 5.56 -18.54 30.88
CA ILE A 12 4.81 -19.42 31.80
C ILE A 12 3.40 -19.69 31.26
N ARG A 13 2.76 -18.68 30.65
CA ARG A 13 1.47 -18.81 29.97
C ARG A 13 1.58 -18.22 28.58
N VAL A 14 1.18 -18.99 27.57
CA VAL A 14 1.13 -18.51 26.19
C VAL A 14 -0.03 -17.52 26.07
N PRO A 15 0.22 -16.28 25.64
CA PRO A 15 -0.84 -15.32 25.38
C PRO A 15 -1.81 -15.87 24.32
N LYS A 16 -3.11 -15.63 24.49
CA LYS A 16 -4.13 -15.94 23.46
C LYS A 16 -4.33 -14.80 22.46
N ARG A 17 -3.91 -13.59 22.82
CA ARG A 17 -4.02 -12.33 22.07
C ARG A 17 -2.76 -11.49 22.34
N ARG A 18 -2.72 -10.24 21.84
CA ARG A 18 -1.64 -9.29 22.13
C ARG A 18 -1.44 -9.16 23.64
N ALA A 19 -0.20 -9.32 24.10
CA ALA A 19 0.20 -9.17 25.50
C ALA A 19 1.67 -8.72 25.59
N ALA A 20 2.04 -8.02 26.67
CA ALA A 20 3.43 -7.69 26.94
C ALA A 20 4.20 -8.90 27.48
N CYS A 21 5.46 -9.05 27.08
CA CYS A 21 6.36 -10.05 27.65
C CYS A 21 6.63 -9.73 29.14
N PRO A 22 6.45 -10.68 30.08
CA PRO A 22 6.75 -10.43 31.50
C PRO A 22 8.23 -10.15 31.79
N SER A 23 9.15 -10.55 30.90
CA SER A 23 10.59 -10.43 31.11
C SER A 23 11.19 -9.17 30.47
N CYS A 24 10.86 -8.88 29.21
CA CYS A 24 11.39 -7.72 28.50
C CYS A 24 10.38 -6.58 28.30
N GLY A 25 9.10 -6.77 28.64
CA GLY A 25 8.05 -5.76 28.43
C GLY A 25 7.56 -5.62 27.00
N GLU A 26 8.30 -6.13 26.01
CA GLU A 26 7.95 -5.99 24.58
C GLU A 26 6.60 -6.63 24.22
N PRO A 27 5.80 -6.00 23.33
CA PRO A 27 4.50 -6.50 22.92
C PRO A 27 4.62 -7.73 22.01
N ILE A 28 4.05 -8.85 22.46
CA ILE A 28 3.98 -10.10 21.71
C ILE A 28 2.63 -10.17 20.99
N LEU A 29 2.66 -10.41 19.68
CA LEU A 29 1.48 -10.67 18.88
C LEU A 29 1.25 -12.18 18.72
N VAL A 30 -0.03 -12.57 18.66
CA VAL A 30 -0.44 -13.95 18.42
C VAL A 30 -1.21 -14.00 17.10
N ARG A 31 -0.76 -14.84 16.17
CA ARG A 31 -1.42 -15.11 14.88
C ARG A 31 -1.40 -16.60 14.61
N LYS A 32 -2.56 -17.19 14.29
CA LYS A 32 -2.70 -18.64 14.02
C LYS A 32 -2.03 -19.54 15.09
N GLY A 33 -2.08 -19.11 16.36
CA GLY A 33 -1.48 -19.83 17.49
C GLY A 33 0.05 -19.69 17.64
N GLN A 34 0.71 -18.91 16.80
CA GLN A 34 2.15 -18.62 16.85
C GLN A 34 2.42 -17.21 17.38
N LEU A 35 3.61 -17.02 17.97
CA LEU A 35 4.06 -15.77 18.60
C LEU A 35 4.97 -15.00 17.65
N TYR A 36 4.72 -13.70 17.51
CA TYR A 36 5.42 -12.80 16.60
C TYR A 36 5.80 -11.50 17.29
N THR A 37 6.88 -10.88 16.83
CA THR A 37 7.12 -9.45 17.08
C THR A 37 6.02 -8.60 16.40
N GLU A 38 5.94 -7.32 16.74
CA GLU A 38 5.00 -6.41 16.05
C GLU A 38 5.29 -6.29 14.57
N ASP A 39 6.56 -6.21 14.18
CA ASP A 39 6.98 -6.09 12.78
C ASP A 39 6.66 -7.36 11.99
N GLU A 40 6.94 -8.54 12.56
CA GLU A 40 6.59 -9.80 11.92
C GLU A 40 5.08 -9.99 11.82
N GLY A 41 4.34 -9.69 12.90
CA GLY A 41 2.88 -9.78 12.89
C GLY A 41 2.26 -8.86 11.83
N ARG A 42 2.80 -7.64 11.66
CA ARG A 42 2.41 -6.72 10.60
C ARG A 42 2.71 -7.30 9.21
N ALA A 43 3.87 -7.92 9.01
CA ALA A 43 4.20 -8.57 7.75
C ALA A 43 3.28 -9.74 7.42
N ILE A 44 2.91 -10.56 8.41
CA ILE A 44 1.92 -11.64 8.22
C ILE A 44 0.54 -11.09 7.86
N ASP A 45 0.11 -10.01 8.51
CA ASP A 45 -1.16 -9.35 8.17
C ASP A 45 -1.13 -8.81 6.72
N TRP A 46 0.03 -8.32 6.24
CA TRP A 46 0.24 -7.92 4.84
C TRP A 46 0.30 -9.11 3.87
N CYS A 47 0.95 -10.21 4.22
CA CYS A 47 0.91 -11.44 3.43
C CYS A 47 -0.54 -11.89 3.23
N SER A 48 -1.34 -11.90 4.30
CA SER A 48 -2.76 -12.25 4.22
C SER A 48 -3.56 -11.26 3.36
N ARG A 49 -3.29 -9.96 3.47
CA ARG A 49 -3.98 -8.91 2.69
C ARG A 49 -3.70 -9.04 1.19
N LEU A 50 -2.47 -9.35 0.82
CA LEU A 50 -2.01 -9.45 -0.57
C LEU A 50 -2.03 -10.88 -1.11
N GLN A 51 -2.45 -11.84 -0.30
CA GLN A 51 -2.44 -13.27 -0.63
C GLN A 51 -1.04 -13.80 -0.99
N PHE A 52 0.01 -13.24 -0.39
CA PHE A 52 1.35 -13.80 -0.47
C PHE A 52 1.48 -15.02 0.45
N ASP A 53 2.23 -16.02 -0.02
CA ASP A 53 2.57 -17.16 0.81
C ASP A 53 3.55 -16.75 1.91
N GLU A 54 3.20 -17.08 3.16
CA GLU A 54 4.07 -16.84 4.32
C GLU A 54 5.40 -17.60 4.18
N ALA A 55 5.41 -18.78 3.55
CA ALA A 55 6.64 -19.53 3.31
C ALA A 55 7.55 -18.84 2.29
N GLU A 56 6.96 -18.27 1.23
CA GLU A 56 7.68 -17.44 0.25
C GLU A 56 8.28 -16.20 0.91
N PHE A 57 7.53 -15.53 1.78
CA PHE A 57 8.04 -14.40 2.56
C PHE A 57 9.28 -14.78 3.37
N GLN A 58 9.25 -15.90 4.10
CA GLN A 58 10.41 -16.36 4.85
C GLN A 58 11.60 -16.70 3.94
N GLN A 59 11.35 -17.27 2.76
CA GLN A 59 12.40 -17.57 1.79
C GLN A 59 13.06 -16.29 1.24
N VAL A 60 12.27 -15.28 0.88
CA VAL A 60 12.77 -13.98 0.41
C VAL A 60 13.56 -13.29 1.53
N ARG A 61 13.04 -13.30 2.77
CA ARG A 61 13.72 -12.71 3.93
C ARG A 61 15.08 -13.36 4.17
N LYS A 62 15.15 -14.70 4.06
CA LYS A 62 16.42 -15.45 4.21
C LYS A 62 17.43 -15.08 3.12
N LYS A 63 16.99 -14.97 1.86
CA LYS A 63 17.85 -14.53 0.75
C LYS A 63 18.39 -13.12 0.97
N LEU A 64 17.53 -12.17 1.35
CA LEU A 64 17.94 -10.81 1.67
C LEU A 64 18.89 -10.75 2.87
N SER A 65 18.63 -11.55 3.90
CA SER A 65 19.47 -11.59 5.10
C SER A 65 20.90 -12.07 4.77
N ALA A 66 21.00 -13.11 3.93
CA ALA A 66 22.28 -13.59 3.43
C ALA A 66 23.02 -12.54 2.61
N HIS A 67 22.30 -11.76 1.79
CA HIS A 67 22.88 -10.68 0.99
C HIS A 67 23.36 -9.50 1.85
N PHE A 68 22.62 -9.12 2.88
CA PHE A 68 22.97 -8.00 3.77
C PHE A 68 24.01 -8.36 4.83
N GLY A 69 24.28 -9.66 5.06
CA GLY A 69 25.13 -10.13 6.15
C GLY A 69 24.52 -9.91 7.55
N ARG A 70 23.23 -9.56 7.61
CA ARG A 70 22.43 -9.38 8.84
C ARG A 70 20.98 -9.72 8.55
N GLU A 71 20.18 -9.92 9.59
CA GLU A 71 18.76 -10.20 9.43
C GLU A 71 18.05 -9.06 8.68
N ALA A 72 17.40 -9.40 7.56
CA ALA A 72 16.64 -8.45 6.77
C ALA A 72 15.36 -8.04 7.51
N SER A 73 15.00 -6.76 7.39
CA SER A 73 13.77 -6.27 7.98
C SER A 73 12.56 -6.88 7.29
N CYS A 74 11.46 -7.02 8.05
CA CYS A 74 10.18 -7.42 7.50
C CYS A 74 9.69 -6.44 6.41
N ALA A 75 9.99 -5.14 6.60
CA ALA A 75 9.60 -4.10 5.65
C ALA A 75 10.32 -4.21 4.30
N ASP A 76 11.64 -4.40 4.31
CA ASP A 76 12.43 -4.56 3.07
C ASP A 76 12.02 -5.84 2.33
N THR A 77 11.73 -6.90 3.07
CA THR A 77 11.23 -8.17 2.51
C THR A 77 9.88 -7.97 1.83
N MET A 78 8.92 -7.34 2.52
CA MET A 78 7.60 -7.08 1.97
C MET A 78 7.68 -6.16 0.74
N TRP A 79 8.50 -5.12 0.82
CA TRP A 79 8.75 -4.21 -0.30
C TRP A 79 9.29 -4.93 -1.52
N ARG A 80 10.26 -5.85 -1.32
CA ARG A 80 10.81 -6.68 -2.39
C ARG A 80 9.73 -7.56 -3.04
N MET A 81 8.92 -8.24 -2.26
CA MET A 81 7.84 -9.10 -2.77
C MET A 81 6.78 -8.30 -3.54
N MET A 82 6.39 -7.13 -3.03
CA MET A 82 5.44 -6.25 -3.74
C MET A 82 5.98 -5.80 -5.10
N HIS A 83 7.29 -5.52 -5.19
CA HIS A 83 7.92 -5.18 -6.46
C HIS A 83 7.95 -6.36 -7.44
N GLU A 84 8.23 -7.57 -6.98
CA GLU A 84 8.20 -8.77 -7.83
C GLU A 84 6.78 -9.05 -8.33
N ALA A 85 5.77 -8.91 -7.46
CA ALA A 85 4.36 -9.02 -7.85
C ALA A 85 3.94 -7.94 -8.86
N LEU A 86 4.40 -6.70 -8.69
CA LEU A 86 4.16 -5.61 -9.64
C LEU A 86 4.72 -5.94 -11.04
N GLN A 87 5.94 -6.49 -11.12
CA GLN A 87 6.58 -6.85 -12.39
C GLN A 87 5.87 -8.02 -13.08
N ALA A 88 5.31 -8.95 -12.32
CA ALA A 88 4.56 -10.09 -12.85
C ALA A 88 3.18 -9.72 -13.41
N ASN A 89 2.63 -8.55 -13.05
CA ASN A 89 1.29 -8.14 -13.47
C ASN A 89 1.27 -7.61 -14.92
N PRO A 90 0.49 -8.23 -15.83
CA PRO A 90 0.48 -7.83 -17.23
C PRO A 90 -0.49 -6.68 -17.51
N THR A 91 -1.57 -6.52 -16.73
CA THR A 91 -2.61 -5.52 -17.03
C THR A 91 -2.37 -4.20 -16.28
N TRP A 92 -2.78 -3.10 -16.90
CA TRP A 92 -2.77 -1.77 -16.29
C TRP A 92 -3.56 -1.72 -14.98
N HIS A 93 -4.73 -2.36 -14.92
CA HIS A 93 -5.52 -2.42 -13.70
C HIS A 93 -4.79 -3.17 -12.58
N ALA A 94 -4.18 -4.32 -12.85
CA ALA A 94 -3.42 -5.05 -11.84
C ALA A 94 -2.23 -4.23 -11.31
N ARG A 95 -1.49 -3.54 -12.21
CA ARG A 95 -0.41 -2.63 -11.83
C ARG A 95 -0.90 -1.42 -11.02
N LYS A 96 -2.06 -0.83 -11.38
CA LYS A 96 -2.74 0.22 -10.59
C LYS A 96 -2.95 -0.25 -9.16
N MET A 97 -3.49 -1.46 -8.99
CA MET A 97 -3.77 -2.04 -7.67
C MET A 97 -2.49 -2.34 -6.90
N SER A 98 -1.44 -2.86 -7.54
CA SER A 98 -0.12 -3.06 -6.90
C SER A 98 0.46 -1.76 -6.37
N TYR A 99 0.54 -0.71 -7.18
CA TYR A 99 1.04 0.59 -6.73
C TYR A 99 0.18 1.21 -5.63
N PHE A 100 -1.15 1.01 -5.67
CA PHE A 100 -2.05 1.45 -4.61
C PHE A 100 -1.68 0.79 -3.26
N GLN A 101 -1.49 -0.54 -3.27
CA GLN A 101 -1.12 -1.29 -2.07
C GLN A 101 0.28 -0.95 -1.58
N MET A 102 1.25 -0.78 -2.48
CA MET A 102 2.61 -0.33 -2.14
C MET A 102 2.61 1.06 -1.49
N ALA A 103 1.81 1.99 -2.02
CA ALA A 103 1.65 3.30 -1.41
C ALA A 103 1.00 3.20 -0.02
N ARG A 104 -0.01 2.33 0.15
CA ARG A 104 -0.64 2.11 1.47
C ARG A 104 0.34 1.52 2.47
N PHE A 105 1.20 0.60 2.05
CA PHE A 105 2.26 0.03 2.87
C PHE A 105 3.22 1.12 3.36
N LEU A 106 3.76 1.94 2.46
CA LEU A 106 4.63 3.05 2.85
C LEU A 106 3.96 4.04 3.80
N TRP A 107 2.68 4.34 3.55
CA TRP A 107 1.89 5.20 4.42
C TRP A 107 1.73 4.60 5.82
N GLU A 108 1.41 3.31 5.95
CA GLU A 108 1.33 2.63 7.25
C GLU A 108 2.69 2.60 7.98
N GLU A 109 3.80 2.57 7.24
CA GLU A 109 5.18 2.70 7.74
C GLU A 109 5.60 4.16 8.04
N LYS A 110 4.69 5.14 7.92
CA LYS A 110 4.97 6.58 8.10
C LYS A 110 6.05 7.12 7.15
N ARG A 111 6.15 6.55 5.95
CA ARG A 111 7.07 6.96 4.89
C ARG A 111 6.32 7.75 3.81
N ASP A 112 7.05 8.57 3.07
CA ASP A 112 6.48 9.25 1.91
C ASP A 112 5.98 8.21 0.89
N CYS A 113 4.71 8.34 0.51
CA CYS A 113 4.03 7.45 -0.43
C CYS A 113 3.47 8.20 -1.65
N LEU A 114 3.66 9.52 -1.76
CA LEU A 114 2.97 10.37 -2.74
C LEU A 114 3.28 9.94 -4.17
N GLU A 115 4.57 9.75 -4.47
CA GLU A 115 4.99 9.39 -5.82
C GLU A 115 4.58 7.95 -6.19
N VAL A 116 4.66 7.01 -5.24
CA VAL A 116 4.16 5.64 -5.46
C VAL A 116 2.65 5.64 -5.69
N ARG A 117 1.91 6.50 -4.98
CA ARG A 117 0.47 6.67 -5.20
C ARG A 117 0.17 7.31 -6.56
N ARG A 118 1.00 8.26 -7.04
CA ARG A 118 0.91 8.81 -8.40
C ARG A 118 1.12 7.75 -9.47
N GLN A 119 2.04 6.80 -9.27
CA GLN A 119 2.23 5.69 -10.21
C GLN A 119 0.94 4.87 -10.39
N SER A 120 0.18 4.65 -9.32
CA SER A 120 -1.14 3.99 -9.43
C SER A 120 -2.10 4.75 -10.37
N VAL A 121 -2.17 6.08 -10.25
CA VAL A 121 -2.97 6.93 -11.15
C VAL A 121 -2.44 6.88 -12.57
N ARG A 122 -1.12 6.92 -12.76
CA ARG A 122 -0.50 6.79 -14.10
C ARG A 122 -0.85 5.46 -14.77
N MET A 123 -0.94 4.35 -14.03
CA MET A 123 -1.35 3.07 -14.62
C MET A 123 -2.79 3.10 -15.12
N GLU A 124 -3.69 3.82 -14.45
CA GLU A 124 -5.06 4.02 -14.96
C GLU A 124 -5.07 4.84 -16.26
N LEU A 125 -4.38 5.98 -16.25
CA LEU A 125 -4.26 6.83 -17.42
C LEU A 125 -3.61 6.08 -18.60
N ALA A 126 -2.59 5.26 -18.34
CA ALA A 126 -1.97 4.42 -19.36
C ALA A 126 -2.96 3.42 -19.97
N GLY A 127 -3.81 2.79 -19.15
CA GLY A 127 -4.84 1.89 -19.64
C GLY A 127 -5.88 2.58 -20.54
N TRP A 128 -6.31 3.80 -20.19
CA TRP A 128 -7.20 4.58 -21.06
C TRP A 128 -6.52 5.06 -22.33
N LYS A 129 -5.22 5.38 -22.27
CA LYS A 129 -4.44 5.75 -23.46
C LYS A 129 -4.31 4.59 -24.43
N GLU A 130 -3.95 3.41 -23.93
CA GLU A 130 -3.86 2.18 -24.73
C GLU A 130 -5.21 1.86 -25.38
N ALA A 131 -6.30 1.87 -24.62
CA ALA A 131 -7.64 1.68 -25.17
C ALA A 131 -7.99 2.72 -26.25
N SER A 132 -7.46 3.94 -26.14
CA SER A 132 -7.65 4.97 -27.17
C SER A 132 -6.83 4.72 -28.42
N ASP A 133 -5.59 4.28 -28.28
CA ASP A 133 -4.71 3.90 -29.38
C ASP A 133 -5.25 2.68 -30.15
N GLU A 134 -5.98 1.79 -29.46
CA GLU A 134 -6.69 0.65 -30.05
C GLU A 134 -8.06 1.02 -30.65
N GLY A 135 -8.50 2.28 -30.53
CA GLY A 135 -9.79 2.75 -31.05
C GLY A 135 -11.01 2.30 -30.22
N LEU A 136 -10.80 1.79 -29.01
CA LEU A 136 -11.86 1.38 -28.08
C LEU A 136 -12.41 2.55 -27.25
N LEU A 137 -11.64 3.65 -27.15
CA LEU A 137 -12.00 4.86 -26.42
C LEU A 137 -11.57 6.11 -27.19
N ASP A 138 -12.50 7.02 -27.48
CA ASP A 138 -12.10 8.33 -28.00
C ASP A 138 -11.88 9.31 -26.83
N LEU A 139 -10.62 9.58 -26.50
CA LEU A 139 -10.26 10.49 -25.41
C LEU A 139 -10.71 11.94 -25.66
N ARG A 140 -11.05 12.32 -26.90
CA ARG A 140 -11.53 13.67 -27.24
C ARG A 140 -13.00 13.87 -26.87
N SER A 141 -13.80 12.79 -26.91
CA SER A 141 -15.23 12.79 -26.56
C SER A 141 -15.50 12.39 -25.11
N VAL A 142 -14.47 12.36 -24.26
CA VAL A 142 -14.63 12.14 -22.82
C VAL A 142 -13.96 13.22 -21.97
N ARG A 143 -14.35 13.29 -20.71
CA ARG A 143 -13.69 14.03 -19.65
C ARG A 143 -13.42 13.12 -18.47
N LEU A 144 -12.31 13.37 -17.80
CA LEU A 144 -11.90 12.68 -16.58
C LEU A 144 -12.47 13.44 -15.39
N LYS A 145 -13.54 12.89 -14.82
CA LYS A 145 -14.17 13.45 -13.63
C LYS A 145 -13.46 12.96 -12.39
N VAL A 146 -13.05 13.88 -11.52
CA VAL A 146 -12.55 13.52 -10.19
C VAL A 146 -13.69 12.97 -9.35
N ILE A 147 -13.50 11.74 -8.85
CA ILE A 147 -14.41 11.05 -7.94
C ILE A 147 -13.79 11.06 -6.55
N THR A 148 -14.52 11.63 -5.60
CA THR A 148 -14.13 11.63 -4.18
C THR A 148 -15.14 10.83 -3.34
N SER A 149 -14.84 10.63 -2.06
CA SER A 149 -15.81 10.10 -1.09
C SER A 149 -16.78 11.17 -0.57
N ARG A 150 -16.97 12.27 -1.32
CA ARG A 150 -17.90 13.37 -1.03
C ARG A 150 -17.69 13.90 0.39
N ALA A 151 -18.72 13.80 1.24
CA ALA A 151 -18.68 14.27 2.63
C ALA A 151 -17.58 13.61 3.47
N ALA A 152 -17.15 12.38 3.14
CA ALA A 152 -16.09 11.67 3.85
C ALA A 152 -14.67 12.03 3.36
N SER A 153 -14.53 12.84 2.30
CA SER A 153 -13.25 13.34 1.84
C SER A 153 -12.80 14.56 2.64
N CYS A 154 -11.48 14.78 2.74
CA CYS A 154 -10.93 15.96 3.41
C CYS A 154 -11.23 17.27 2.65
N PRO A 155 -11.11 18.45 3.27
CA PRO A 155 -11.42 19.73 2.63
C PRO A 155 -10.72 19.95 1.29
N GLU A 156 -9.44 19.59 1.17
CA GLU A 156 -8.67 19.76 -0.07
C GLU A 156 -9.19 18.86 -1.19
N CYS A 157 -9.48 17.59 -0.89
CA CYS A 157 -10.06 16.67 -1.86
C CYS A 157 -11.45 17.13 -2.34
N ARG A 158 -12.28 17.69 -1.44
CA ARG A 158 -13.63 18.15 -1.80
C ARG A 158 -13.63 19.31 -2.80
N LYS A 159 -12.59 20.15 -2.82
CA LYS A 159 -12.45 21.23 -3.81
C LYS A 159 -12.35 20.72 -5.24
N LEU A 160 -11.86 19.49 -5.42
CA LEU A 160 -11.75 18.85 -6.72
C LEU A 160 -12.94 17.95 -7.05
N ASP A 161 -13.89 17.73 -6.13
CA ASP A 161 -14.98 16.78 -6.36
C ASP A 161 -15.81 17.16 -7.59
N GLY A 162 -15.89 16.23 -8.55
CA GLY A 162 -16.60 16.44 -9.79
C GLY A 162 -15.91 17.34 -10.82
N HIS A 163 -14.70 17.85 -10.54
CA HIS A 163 -13.92 18.60 -11.51
C HIS A 163 -13.63 17.73 -12.74
N LEU A 164 -13.69 18.34 -13.92
CA LEU A 164 -13.49 17.67 -15.20
C LEU A 164 -12.15 18.08 -15.78
N PHE A 165 -11.33 17.11 -16.13
CA PHE A 165 -10.06 17.31 -16.83
C PHE A 165 -10.13 16.66 -18.22
N THR A 166 -9.34 17.16 -19.17
CA THR A 166 -8.94 16.34 -20.31
C THR A 166 -7.91 15.30 -19.88
N TYR A 167 -7.63 14.33 -20.76
CA TYR A 167 -6.57 13.36 -20.52
C TYR A 167 -5.22 14.06 -20.29
N GLU A 168 -4.88 15.01 -21.16
CA GLU A 168 -3.59 15.73 -21.14
C GLU A 168 -3.42 16.58 -19.88
N GLU A 169 -4.50 17.22 -19.41
CA GLU A 169 -4.49 17.98 -18.15
C GLU A 169 -4.26 17.06 -16.95
N ALA A 170 -4.92 15.90 -16.92
CA ALA A 170 -4.77 14.92 -15.84
C ALA A 170 -3.36 14.31 -15.82
N GLU A 171 -2.80 13.98 -16.99
CA GLU A 171 -1.48 13.37 -17.14
C GLU A 171 -0.34 14.35 -16.81
N SER A 172 -0.42 15.58 -17.32
CA SER A 172 0.63 16.59 -17.10
C SER A 172 0.57 17.21 -15.71
N GLY A 173 -0.63 17.51 -15.22
CA GLY A 173 -0.85 18.17 -13.94
C GLY A 173 -0.77 17.23 -12.73
N MET A 174 -1.09 15.94 -12.93
CA MET A 174 -1.19 14.94 -11.86
C MET A 174 -1.87 15.47 -10.57
N PRO A 175 -3.08 16.07 -10.67
CA PRO A 175 -3.75 16.66 -9.50
C PRO A 175 -4.21 15.59 -8.50
N LEU A 176 -4.32 14.33 -8.93
CA LEU A 176 -4.53 13.17 -8.06
C LEU A 176 -3.26 12.31 -7.96
N PRO A 177 -2.96 11.74 -6.78
CA PRO A 177 -3.54 12.07 -5.47
C PRO A 177 -3.30 13.54 -5.07
N VAL A 178 -4.23 14.10 -4.32
CA VAL A 178 -4.11 15.48 -3.80
C VAL A 178 -2.94 15.54 -2.83
N ALA A 179 -1.88 16.28 -3.20
CA ALA A 179 -0.63 16.34 -2.42
C ALA A 179 -0.85 16.88 -0.99
N THR A 180 -1.80 17.79 -0.82
CA THR A 180 -2.20 18.38 0.47
C THR A 180 -3.32 17.62 1.17
N CYS A 181 -3.62 16.38 0.76
CA CYS A 181 -4.63 15.56 1.40
C CYS A 181 -4.37 15.41 2.91
N THR A 182 -5.41 15.61 3.72
CA THR A 182 -5.37 15.44 5.18
C THR A 182 -6.24 14.28 5.67
N HIS A 183 -6.85 13.51 4.77
CA HIS A 183 -7.66 12.34 5.14
C HIS A 183 -6.81 11.30 5.87
N GLU A 184 -7.30 10.78 7.00
CA GLU A 184 -6.59 9.83 7.89
C GLU A 184 -5.20 10.29 8.37
N LYS A 185 -4.83 11.57 8.21
CA LYS A 185 -3.49 12.04 8.60
C LYS A 185 -3.35 12.03 10.13
N ALA A 186 -2.59 11.05 10.64
CA ALA A 186 -2.22 10.94 12.04
C ALA A 186 -0.86 11.61 12.33
N GLU A 187 -0.51 11.73 13.61
CA GLU A 187 0.78 12.26 14.04
C GLU A 187 1.95 11.42 13.48
N GLY A 188 2.94 12.10 12.92
CA GLY A 188 4.10 11.48 12.27
C GLY A 188 3.87 11.01 10.83
N GLN A 189 2.66 11.15 10.26
CA GLN A 189 2.44 10.87 8.84
C GLN A 189 2.89 12.04 7.96
N PRO A 190 3.68 11.80 6.88
CA PRO A 190 4.11 12.87 5.99
C PRO A 190 2.94 13.48 5.21
N CYS A 191 1.97 12.68 4.81
CA CYS A 191 0.76 13.11 4.09
C CYS A 191 -0.49 12.34 4.55
N GLY A 192 -1.67 12.84 4.19
CA GLY A 192 -2.92 12.08 4.34
C GLY A 192 -3.05 11.00 3.28
N TRP A 193 -3.92 10.03 3.54
CA TRP A 193 -4.23 8.94 2.61
C TRP A 193 -5.28 9.37 1.59
N CYS A 194 -4.84 9.75 0.39
CA CYS A 194 -5.75 10.19 -0.68
C CYS A 194 -6.40 8.98 -1.39
N ARG A 195 -7.74 8.93 -1.33
CA ARG A 195 -8.59 7.90 -1.96
C ARG A 195 -9.35 8.40 -3.20
N CYS A 196 -9.03 9.61 -3.68
CA CYS A 196 -9.63 10.15 -4.89
C CYS A 196 -9.17 9.37 -6.12
N ASP A 197 -10.05 9.32 -7.12
CA ASP A 197 -9.80 8.61 -8.38
C ASP A 197 -10.41 9.38 -9.56
N TYR A 198 -10.10 8.98 -10.78
CA TYR A 198 -10.80 9.48 -11.96
C TYR A 198 -11.91 8.52 -12.40
N GLY A 199 -12.94 9.08 -13.04
CA GLY A 199 -13.91 8.31 -13.82
C GLY A 199 -14.17 8.99 -15.16
N LEU A 200 -14.44 8.19 -16.19
CA LEU A 200 -14.77 8.70 -17.51
C LEU A 200 -16.21 9.21 -17.55
N VAL A 201 -16.40 10.40 -18.13
CA VAL A 201 -17.70 10.97 -18.46
C VAL A 201 -17.71 11.29 -19.94
N PHE A 202 -18.67 10.72 -20.66
CA PHE A 202 -18.86 10.97 -22.09
C PHE A 202 -19.59 12.30 -22.29
N VAL A 203 -19.08 13.12 -23.22
CA VAL A 203 -19.60 14.46 -23.54
C VAL A 203 -20.13 14.53 -24.96
#